data_AF-A0A7X1HQY6-F1
#
_entry.id   AF-A0A7X1HQY6-F1
#
_cell.length_a   1.000
_cell.length_b   1.000
_cell.length_c   1.000
_cell.angle_alpha   90.00
_cell.angle_beta   90.00
_cell.angle_gamma   90.00
#
_symmetry.space_group_name_H-M   'P 1'
#
loop_
_entity.id
_entity.type
_entity.pdbx_description
1 polymer ?
#
loop_
_entity_poly.entity_id
_entity_poly.type
_entity_poly.pdbx_seq_one_letter_code
_entity_poly.pdbx_strand_id
1 'polypeptide(L)'
;MSKWYEEEVIDTPETEIVEENIYVDEDFIKNKSLVRVDMNVIQYPLFSKNTRRKVNQIVKYYFNKNRDTYINVTPKAGDYIPGELEEKVFIALMKVMKNKGMPRRFIVTAAELKKELKLTTKDYVKRIKESLSRLATSNYNFKNTMYSSVNKSILTQDIETTILSLKRIRLDDRKNKTLKDQISDNRIKEVYEISVSDHFYNNIMTKGYMVYNSDILLDIDTSTARTIYMLIEKLRYHELYLRIDTLFLIKRIPLKFNPKNPHNTIKILENNLNELKIKNLIKEFNFVKDSTWEKSEIEIHFYEDSAEEKQERFFDDFNDFKNISTQLTISATEHDTLTENEKEQLEKTVITKELIEELFNKLPNIAKKLKSMPKTIADSIEKYGEEKVRGTIAYLNKQKKLTSPRAFFLKALENDWAGDIIIEKTKKENLSQEKIEIRKDEVIDEKFLQLEASFELLTQEEKDEIEKNAFKNYIKICGMNTKIQKMAFNAGKKRIILNYLNEIDYFNCNSSPELEVIEIEEKNKSYSEPLTKEFLSLAKDYINNVLIMLEGDFSKEELLRLKMRLTKEVLAGNIQTIDDVQNKVEEILLGK
;
A
#
# COMPACT_ATOMS: atom_id res chain seq x y z
N MET A 1 19.10 -57.48 -17.58
CA MET A 1 19.75 -57.17 -16.30
C MET A 1 19.71 -55.67 -16.09
N SER A 2 18.71 -55.21 -15.34
CA SER A 2 18.55 -53.81 -14.91
C SER A 2 19.63 -53.46 -13.89
N LYS A 3 20.44 -52.45 -14.20
CA LYS A 3 21.33 -51.80 -13.22
C LYS A 3 20.44 -51.08 -12.22
N TRP A 4 20.46 -51.56 -10.98
CA TRP A 4 19.87 -50.87 -9.84
C TRP A 4 20.58 -49.54 -9.67
N TYR A 5 19.82 -48.44 -9.63
CA TYR A 5 20.30 -47.18 -9.10
C TYR A 5 20.41 -47.38 -7.59
N GLU A 6 21.63 -47.50 -7.05
CA GLU A 6 21.85 -47.31 -5.63
C GLU A 6 21.51 -45.85 -5.33
N GLU A 7 20.43 -45.61 -4.60
CA GLU A 7 20.15 -44.29 -4.04
C GLU A 7 21.30 -43.96 -3.07
N GLU A 8 22.09 -42.94 -3.38
CA GLU A 8 23.10 -42.42 -2.44
C GLU A 8 22.40 -41.85 -1.21
N VAL A 9 22.26 -42.69 -0.17
CA VAL A 9 21.76 -42.25 1.14
C VAL A 9 22.92 -41.53 1.84
N ILE A 10 22.82 -40.20 1.95
CA ILE A 10 23.76 -39.40 2.72
C ILE A 10 23.34 -39.45 4.19
N ASP A 11 24.12 -40.12 5.03
CA ASP A 11 23.93 -40.10 6.47
C ASP A 11 24.22 -38.68 7.01
N THR A 12 23.19 -38.02 7.55
CA THR A 12 23.32 -36.68 8.12
C THR A 12 22.79 -36.67 9.56
N PRO A 13 23.29 -35.77 10.43
CA PRO A 13 22.84 -35.70 11.82
C PRO A 13 21.32 -35.52 11.94
N GLU A 14 20.74 -35.94 13.07
CA GLU A 14 19.31 -35.77 13.32
C GLU A 14 18.85 -34.31 13.16
N THR A 15 17.63 -34.13 12.65
CA THR A 15 17.02 -32.81 12.47
C THR A 15 16.52 -32.28 13.80
N GLU A 16 16.94 -31.06 14.16
CA GLU A 16 16.48 -30.36 15.36
C GLU A 16 15.54 -29.22 14.98
N ILE A 17 14.35 -29.15 15.59
CA ILE A 17 13.41 -28.04 15.39
C ILE A 17 13.50 -27.09 16.59
N VAL A 18 13.79 -25.83 16.31
CA VAL A 18 13.81 -24.74 17.31
C VAL A 18 12.66 -23.78 17.03
N GLU A 19 11.82 -23.56 18.02
CA GLU A 19 10.71 -22.61 17.93
C GLU A 19 11.01 -21.32 18.68
N GLU A 20 10.77 -20.17 18.04
CA GLU A 20 10.98 -18.86 18.62
C GLU A 20 9.69 -18.02 18.55
N ASN A 21 9.21 -17.57 19.71
CA ASN A 21 8.05 -16.67 19.80
C ASN A 21 8.53 -15.22 19.80
N ILE A 22 8.31 -14.55 18.68
CA ILE A 22 8.68 -13.15 18.44
C ILE A 22 7.49 -12.18 18.53
N TYR A 23 6.32 -12.71 18.89
CA TYR A 23 5.17 -11.91 19.29
C TYR A 23 5.48 -11.03 20.52
N VAL A 24 4.99 -9.80 20.52
CA VAL A 24 5.02 -8.84 21.63
C VAL A 24 3.57 -8.56 22.02
N ASP A 25 3.23 -8.72 23.30
CA ASP A 25 1.88 -8.38 23.77
C ASP A 25 1.64 -6.88 23.69
N GLU A 26 0.46 -6.47 23.22
CA GLU A 26 0.10 -5.05 23.07
C GLU A 26 0.10 -4.34 24.42
N ASP A 27 -0.14 -5.07 25.51
CA ASP A 27 -0.10 -4.56 26.88
C ASP A 27 1.30 -4.08 27.32
N PHE A 28 2.35 -4.56 26.66
CA PHE A 28 3.73 -4.10 26.90
C PHE A 28 4.14 -2.92 26.02
N ILE A 29 3.33 -2.55 25.02
CA ILE A 29 3.64 -1.47 24.07
C ILE A 29 3.08 -0.16 24.63
N LYS A 30 3.96 0.72 25.10
CA LYS A 30 3.55 2.02 25.66
C LYS A 30 3.05 2.98 24.58
N ASN A 31 3.59 2.89 23.37
CA ASN A 31 3.17 3.69 22.22
C ASN A 31 2.13 2.95 21.35
N LYS A 32 0.88 2.84 21.84
CA LYS A 32 -0.23 2.20 21.11
C LYS A 32 -0.55 2.85 19.75
N SER A 33 -0.14 4.11 19.54
CA SER A 33 -0.32 4.84 18.28
C SER A 33 0.67 4.44 17.18
N LEU A 34 1.73 3.69 17.49
CA LEU A 34 2.82 3.31 16.56
C LEU A 34 2.74 1.88 16.04
N VAL A 35 1.59 1.19 16.14
CA VAL A 35 1.43 -0.14 15.53
C VAL A 35 1.16 -0.01 14.03
N ARG A 36 2.19 0.32 13.25
CA ARG A 36 2.22 0.01 11.82
C ARG A 36 2.88 -1.37 11.66
N VAL A 37 2.07 -2.39 11.43
CA VAL A 37 2.52 -3.72 10.99
C VAL A 37 3.03 -3.59 9.56
N ASP A 38 4.26 -3.11 9.42
CA ASP A 38 4.83 -2.84 8.11
C ASP A 38 5.73 -3.99 7.68
N MET A 39 5.08 -4.99 7.08
CA MET A 39 5.63 -6.25 6.59
C MET A 39 6.48 -6.04 5.33
N ASN A 40 7.75 -5.73 5.58
CA ASN A 40 8.81 -5.82 4.60
C ASN A 40 9.73 -6.99 4.99
N VAL A 41 10.20 -7.74 3.99
CA VAL A 41 11.20 -8.80 4.01
C VAL A 41 12.47 -8.43 4.81
N ILE A 42 12.79 -7.13 4.99
CA ILE A 42 13.88 -6.63 5.87
C ILE A 42 13.66 -6.99 7.35
N GLN A 43 12.40 -7.12 7.79
CA GLN A 43 12.04 -7.43 9.17
C GLN A 43 11.90 -8.93 9.43
N TYR A 44 11.94 -9.77 8.40
CA TYR A 44 11.87 -11.20 8.62
C TYR A 44 13.23 -11.73 9.03
N PRO A 45 13.26 -12.68 9.98
CA PRO A 45 14.48 -13.33 10.40
C PRO A 45 14.96 -14.34 9.36
N LEU A 46 15.28 -13.86 8.16
CA LEU A 46 15.79 -14.66 7.06
C LEU A 46 17.18 -15.22 7.36
N PHE A 47 17.92 -14.52 8.22
CA PHE A 47 19.28 -14.84 8.61
C PHE A 47 19.33 -15.00 10.12
N SER A 48 19.79 -16.16 10.57
CA SER A 48 19.92 -16.46 12.00
C SER A 48 20.96 -15.55 12.66
N LYS A 49 20.57 -14.96 13.79
CA LYS A 49 21.48 -14.21 14.68
C LYS A 49 22.20 -15.12 15.68
N ASN A 50 21.89 -16.41 15.69
CA ASN A 50 22.55 -17.39 16.54
C ASN A 50 23.89 -17.85 15.90
N THR A 51 24.99 -17.47 16.52
CA THR A 51 26.35 -17.89 16.09
C THR A 51 26.64 -19.36 16.36
N ARG A 52 25.84 -20.03 17.19
CA ARG A 52 25.94 -21.46 17.55
C ARG A 52 24.83 -22.30 16.93
N ARG A 53 24.45 -21.99 15.69
CA ARG A 53 23.52 -22.79 14.89
C ARG A 53 24.08 -24.19 14.62
N LYS A 54 23.21 -25.19 14.55
CA LYS A 54 23.59 -26.60 14.31
C LYS A 54 23.28 -27.03 12.87
N VAL A 55 23.95 -28.08 12.41
CA VAL A 55 23.63 -28.75 11.14
C VAL A 55 22.22 -29.32 11.24
N ASN A 56 21.44 -29.26 10.17
CA ASN A 56 20.05 -29.73 10.11
C ASN A 56 19.11 -29.09 11.14
N GLN A 57 19.46 -27.92 11.66
CA GLN A 57 18.58 -27.17 12.55
C GLN A 57 17.54 -26.41 11.74
N ILE A 58 16.26 -26.71 11.96
CA ILE A 58 15.12 -25.94 11.44
C ILE A 58 14.72 -24.91 12.48
N VAL A 59 14.47 -23.67 12.06
CA VAL A 59 14.01 -22.62 12.97
C VAL A 59 12.67 -22.07 12.52
N LYS A 60 11.70 -22.08 13.44
CA LYS A 60 10.34 -21.60 13.21
C LYS A 60 10.04 -20.40 14.09
N TYR A 61 9.76 -19.27 13.45
CA TYR A 61 9.45 -17.99 14.09
C TYR A 61 7.96 -17.74 14.08
N TYR A 62 7.33 -17.65 15.26
CA TYR A 62 5.91 -17.35 15.41
C TYR A 62 5.67 -15.88 15.75
N PHE A 63 4.81 -15.24 14.96
CA PHE A 63 4.52 -13.80 15.07
C PHE A 63 3.25 -13.51 15.86
N ASN A 64 2.47 -14.52 16.27
CA ASN A 64 1.24 -14.34 17.03
C ASN A 64 0.97 -15.46 18.04
N LYS A 65 0.06 -15.19 18.98
CA LYS A 65 -0.27 -16.08 20.11
C LYS A 65 -0.81 -17.44 19.66
N ASN A 66 -1.68 -17.46 18.64
CA ASN A 66 -2.31 -18.68 18.13
C ASN A 66 -1.39 -19.50 17.20
N ARG A 67 -0.19 -18.99 16.89
CA ARG A 67 0.85 -19.64 16.08
C ARG A 67 0.43 -19.98 14.64
N ASP A 68 -0.58 -19.30 14.10
CA ASP A 68 -0.99 -19.47 12.69
C ASP A 68 -0.18 -18.60 11.72
N THR A 69 0.60 -17.65 12.24
CA THR A 69 1.41 -16.71 11.47
C THR A 69 2.88 -16.96 11.77
N TYR A 70 3.60 -17.55 10.81
CA TYR A 70 4.97 -17.97 11.03
C TYR A 70 5.86 -17.85 9.80
N ILE A 71 7.17 -17.91 10.06
CA ILE A 71 8.20 -18.21 9.06
C ILE A 71 8.99 -19.42 9.54
N ASN A 72 9.11 -20.42 8.68
CA ASN A 72 9.89 -21.61 8.93
C ASN A 72 11.11 -21.64 7.98
N VAL A 73 12.30 -21.75 8.54
CA VAL A 73 13.56 -21.75 7.79
C VAL A 73 14.18 -23.14 7.87
N THR A 74 14.24 -23.81 6.73
CA THR A 74 14.74 -25.18 6.60
C THR A 74 16.03 -25.18 5.77
N PRO A 75 17.16 -25.64 6.34
CA PRO A 75 18.39 -25.77 5.57
C PRO A 75 18.33 -26.99 4.65
N LYS A 76 19.27 -27.06 3.71
CA LYS A 76 19.55 -28.31 3.00
C LYS A 76 20.07 -29.36 4.00
N ALA A 77 19.72 -30.63 3.79
CA ALA A 77 20.29 -31.75 4.54
C ALA A 77 21.84 -31.70 4.56
N GLY A 78 22.42 -31.83 5.75
CA GLY A 78 23.85 -31.72 6.02
C GLY A 78 24.39 -30.28 6.11
N ASP A 79 23.54 -29.25 6.07
CA ASP A 79 23.95 -27.85 6.12
C ASP A 79 23.30 -27.08 7.29
N TYR A 80 23.72 -25.83 7.47
CA TYR A 80 23.20 -24.87 8.44
C TYR A 80 22.20 -23.94 7.76
N ILE A 81 21.27 -23.39 8.55
CA ILE A 81 20.48 -22.23 8.11
C ILE A 81 21.37 -21.03 7.81
N PRO A 82 20.96 -20.13 6.90
CA PRO A 82 21.68 -18.90 6.62
C PRO A 82 21.85 -18.05 7.89
N GLY A 83 23.00 -17.39 8.03
CA GLY A 83 23.16 -16.37 9.06
C GLY A 83 24.12 -15.26 8.61
N GLU A 84 25.00 -14.81 9.49
CA GLU A 84 25.74 -13.56 9.29
C GLU A 84 26.53 -13.43 7.98
N LEU A 85 27.29 -14.46 7.57
CA LEU A 85 28.03 -14.41 6.31
C LEU A 85 27.09 -14.40 5.10
N GLU A 86 26.04 -15.22 5.13
CA GLU A 86 25.01 -15.28 4.09
C GLU A 86 24.26 -13.94 3.97
N GLU A 87 24.00 -13.27 5.09
CA GLU A 87 23.41 -11.93 5.12
C GLU A 87 24.31 -10.91 4.40
N LYS A 88 25.61 -10.88 4.71
CA LYS A 88 26.56 -9.98 4.02
C LYS A 88 26.65 -10.31 2.53
N VAL A 89 26.72 -11.60 2.16
CA VAL A 89 26.71 -12.04 0.76
C VAL A 89 25.44 -11.59 0.05
N PHE A 90 24.27 -11.71 0.70
CA PHE A 90 23.01 -11.23 0.15
C PHE A 90 23.00 -9.71 -0.08
N ILE A 91 23.46 -8.92 0.89
CA ILE A 91 23.59 -7.46 0.74
C ILE A 91 24.53 -7.10 -0.41
N ALA A 92 25.68 -7.77 -0.51
CA ALA A 92 26.63 -7.57 -1.61
C ALA A 92 26.02 -7.95 -2.98
N LEU A 93 25.22 -9.01 -3.04
CA LEU A 93 24.48 -9.39 -4.25
C LEU A 93 23.46 -8.31 -4.63
N MET A 94 22.72 -7.75 -3.68
CA MET A 94 21.79 -6.65 -3.95
C MET A 94 22.52 -5.42 -4.46
N LYS A 95 23.68 -5.06 -3.89
CA LYS A 95 24.54 -3.98 -4.38
C LYS A 95 24.99 -4.22 -5.83
N VAL A 96 25.46 -5.43 -6.15
CA VAL A 96 25.85 -5.81 -7.53
C VAL A 96 24.65 -5.75 -8.47
N MET A 97 23.48 -6.20 -8.03
CA MET A 97 22.23 -6.13 -8.80
C MET A 97 21.87 -4.67 -9.11
N LYS A 98 21.99 -3.77 -8.12
CA LYS A 98 21.78 -2.33 -8.30
C LYS A 98 22.71 -1.76 -9.38
N ASN A 99 24.01 -2.02 -9.24
CA ASN A 99 25.03 -1.54 -10.17
C ASN A 99 24.83 -2.05 -11.60
N LYS A 100 24.07 -3.13 -11.79
CA LYS A 100 23.74 -3.73 -13.09
C LYS A 100 22.37 -3.32 -13.63
N GLY A 101 21.68 -2.36 -13.00
CA GLY A 101 20.37 -1.86 -13.44
C GLY A 101 19.19 -2.69 -12.95
N MET A 102 19.30 -3.32 -11.77
CA MET A 102 18.26 -4.12 -11.13
C MET A 102 17.72 -5.34 -11.93
N PRO A 103 18.52 -6.05 -12.74
CA PRO A 103 18.01 -7.22 -13.43
C PRO A 103 17.69 -8.33 -12.42
N ARG A 104 16.54 -9.00 -12.59
CA ARG A 104 16.18 -10.18 -11.79
C ARG A 104 17.24 -11.28 -11.86
N ARG A 105 17.87 -11.42 -13.03
CA ARG A 105 18.91 -12.41 -13.33
C ARG A 105 20.21 -11.72 -13.68
N PHE A 106 21.28 -12.02 -12.96
CA PHE A 106 22.58 -11.40 -13.20
C PHE A 106 23.73 -12.34 -12.91
N ILE A 107 24.85 -12.09 -13.56
CA ILE A 107 26.08 -12.86 -13.39
C ILE A 107 26.99 -12.13 -12.42
N VAL A 108 27.64 -12.86 -11.54
CA VAL A 108 28.62 -12.33 -10.59
C VAL A 108 29.81 -13.29 -10.46
N THR A 109 30.98 -12.73 -10.20
CA THR A 109 32.21 -13.50 -9.95
C THR A 109 32.55 -13.54 -8.46
N ALA A 110 33.31 -14.56 -8.03
CA ALA A 110 33.83 -14.59 -6.67
C ALA A 110 34.75 -13.38 -6.38
N ALA A 111 35.43 -12.84 -7.39
CA ALA A 111 36.33 -11.69 -7.24
C ALA A 111 35.56 -10.39 -7.00
N GLU A 112 34.45 -10.17 -7.71
CA GLU A 112 33.53 -9.05 -7.46
C GLU A 112 32.98 -9.12 -6.03
N LEU A 113 32.45 -10.27 -5.62
CA LEU A 113 31.92 -10.44 -4.26
C LEU A 113 32.99 -10.28 -3.18
N LYS A 114 34.22 -10.76 -3.42
CA LYS A 114 35.35 -10.52 -2.51
C LYS A 114 35.60 -9.04 -2.27
N LYS A 115 35.56 -8.24 -3.35
CA LYS A 115 35.78 -6.80 -3.31
C LYS A 115 34.67 -6.12 -2.50
N GLU A 116 33.41 -6.40 -2.81
CA GLU A 116 32.27 -5.80 -2.11
C GLU A 116 32.23 -6.18 -0.62
N LEU A 117 32.54 -7.43 -0.29
CA LEU A 117 32.57 -7.93 1.09
C LEU A 117 33.84 -7.55 1.86
N LYS A 118 34.81 -6.87 1.22
CA LYS A 118 36.13 -6.52 1.78
C LYS A 118 36.84 -7.75 2.40
N LEU A 119 36.68 -8.94 1.80
CA LEU A 119 37.24 -10.18 2.33
C LEU A 119 38.76 -10.23 2.12
N THR A 120 39.50 -10.38 3.23
CA THR A 120 40.97 -10.50 3.22
C THR A 120 41.45 -11.95 3.10
N THR A 121 40.57 -12.93 3.32
CA THR A 121 40.97 -14.34 3.39
C THR A 121 41.31 -14.94 2.02
N LYS A 122 42.25 -15.89 2.01
CA LYS A 122 42.67 -16.60 0.78
C LYS A 122 41.65 -17.64 0.31
N ASP A 123 40.86 -18.18 1.23
CA ASP A 123 39.80 -19.18 0.99
C ASP A 123 38.46 -18.56 0.56
N TYR A 124 38.43 -17.27 0.22
CA TYR A 124 37.20 -16.52 -0.08
C TYR A 124 36.31 -17.19 -1.14
N VAL A 125 36.91 -17.82 -2.16
CA VAL A 125 36.16 -18.51 -3.23
C VAL A 125 35.31 -19.64 -2.65
N LYS A 126 35.89 -20.45 -1.75
CA LYS A 126 35.18 -21.56 -1.09
C LYS A 126 34.03 -21.01 -0.24
N ARG A 127 34.32 -19.99 0.60
CA ARG A 127 33.32 -19.36 1.49
C ARG A 127 32.14 -18.76 0.71
N ILE A 128 32.43 -17.99 -0.34
CA ILE A 128 31.40 -17.40 -1.21
C ILE A 128 30.57 -18.51 -1.86
N LYS A 129 31.22 -19.55 -2.40
CA LYS A 129 30.52 -20.67 -3.03
C LYS A 129 29.59 -21.40 -2.07
N GLU A 130 30.03 -21.64 -0.84
CA GLU A 130 29.23 -22.24 0.23
C GLU A 130 28.05 -21.34 0.63
N SER A 131 28.28 -20.06 0.87
CA SER A 131 27.21 -19.11 1.22
C SER A 131 26.19 -18.93 0.09
N LEU A 132 26.62 -18.84 -1.17
CA LEU A 132 25.71 -18.81 -2.33
C LEU A 132 24.90 -20.11 -2.42
N SER A 133 25.54 -21.25 -2.18
CA SER A 133 24.83 -22.55 -2.15
C SER A 133 23.76 -22.54 -1.07
N ARG A 134 24.12 -22.13 0.16
CA ARG A 134 23.24 -22.11 1.32
C ARG A 134 22.04 -21.18 1.09
N LEU A 135 22.27 -19.99 0.54
CA LEU A 135 21.21 -19.06 0.16
C LEU A 135 20.24 -19.65 -0.89
N ALA A 136 20.78 -20.40 -1.86
CA ALA A 136 19.99 -20.98 -2.94
C ALA A 136 19.22 -22.24 -2.54
N THR A 137 19.68 -22.98 -1.52
CA THR A 137 19.09 -24.27 -1.13
C THR A 137 18.35 -24.23 0.21
N SER A 138 18.39 -23.13 0.95
CA SER A 138 17.58 -22.97 2.16
C SER A 138 16.16 -22.59 1.78
N ASN A 139 15.19 -23.37 2.24
CA ASN A 139 13.78 -23.14 1.97
C ASN A 139 13.15 -22.30 3.09
N TYR A 140 12.29 -21.37 2.70
CA TYR A 140 11.52 -20.52 3.58
C TYR A 140 10.05 -20.81 3.33
N ASN A 141 9.35 -21.24 4.38
CA ASN A 141 7.90 -21.35 4.37
C ASN A 141 7.33 -20.14 5.12
N PHE A 142 6.51 -19.37 4.42
CA PHE A 142 5.81 -18.19 4.91
C PHE A 142 4.32 -18.48 5.02
N LYS A 143 3.79 -18.56 6.24
CA LYS A 143 2.34 -18.68 6.47
C LYS A 143 1.79 -17.39 7.06
N ASN A 144 0.88 -16.74 6.34
CA ASN A 144 0.32 -15.42 6.71
C ASN A 144 1.39 -14.34 6.94
N THR A 145 2.58 -14.53 6.36
CA THR A 145 3.73 -13.65 6.57
C THR A 145 4.29 -13.09 5.28
N MET A 146 3.97 -13.62 4.09
CA MET A 146 4.57 -13.08 2.88
C MET A 146 3.81 -11.83 2.40
N TYR A 147 4.48 -10.70 2.31
CA TYR A 147 3.90 -9.52 1.66
C TYR A 147 3.93 -9.69 0.13
N SER A 148 2.81 -9.40 -0.52
CA SER A 148 2.71 -9.26 -1.97
C SER A 148 2.61 -7.79 -2.31
N SER A 149 3.63 -7.27 -3.00
CA SER A 149 3.54 -5.93 -3.57
C SER A 149 2.46 -5.79 -4.63
N VAL A 150 2.21 -6.85 -5.40
CA VAL A 150 1.15 -6.90 -6.41
C VAL A 150 -0.22 -6.70 -5.77
N ASN A 151 -0.49 -7.40 -4.65
CA ASN A 151 -1.79 -7.33 -3.97
C ASN A 151 -1.83 -6.23 -2.89
N LYS A 152 -0.72 -5.52 -2.69
CA LYS A 152 -0.47 -4.53 -1.63
C LYS A 152 -0.82 -5.03 -0.22
N SER A 153 -0.82 -6.34 0.00
CA SER A 153 -1.29 -7.00 1.22
C SER A 153 -0.47 -8.23 1.59
N ILE A 154 -0.73 -8.74 2.78
CA ILE A 154 -0.15 -10.00 3.27
C ILE A 154 -0.91 -11.14 2.61
N LEU A 155 -0.17 -12.10 2.05
CA LEU A 155 -0.75 -13.31 1.49
C LEU A 155 -1.22 -14.24 2.62
N THR A 156 -2.49 -14.62 2.56
CA THR A 156 -3.15 -15.53 3.53
C THR A 156 -2.84 -17.01 3.30
N GLN A 157 -2.04 -17.30 2.28
CA GLN A 157 -1.64 -18.65 1.90
C GLN A 157 -0.29 -19.03 2.51
N ASP A 158 0.00 -20.34 2.49
CA ASP A 158 1.32 -20.89 2.79
C ASP A 158 2.20 -20.83 1.52
N ILE A 159 3.37 -20.21 1.62
CA ILE A 159 4.28 -20.01 0.49
C ILE A 159 5.64 -20.60 0.84
N GLU A 160 6.04 -21.61 0.09
CA GLU A 160 7.36 -22.21 0.18
C GLU A 160 8.24 -21.71 -0.96
N THR A 161 9.38 -21.11 -0.62
CA THR A 161 10.29 -20.55 -1.62
C THR A 161 11.71 -20.39 -1.07
N THR A 162 12.69 -20.29 -1.95
CA THR A 162 14.06 -19.86 -1.61
C THR A 162 14.21 -18.36 -1.87
N ILE A 163 15.25 -17.73 -1.31
CA ILE A 163 15.52 -16.30 -1.57
C ILE A 163 15.95 -16.07 -3.04
N LEU A 164 16.75 -16.99 -3.56
CA LEU A 164 17.32 -16.92 -4.90
C LEU A 164 17.57 -18.33 -5.45
N SER A 165 17.83 -18.41 -6.75
CA SER A 165 18.40 -19.58 -7.40
C SER A 165 19.83 -19.29 -7.86
N LEU A 166 20.64 -20.35 -7.92
CA LEU A 166 22.06 -20.30 -8.25
C LEU A 166 22.36 -21.27 -9.38
N LYS A 167 22.96 -20.75 -10.45
CA LYS A 167 23.58 -21.57 -11.51
C LYS A 167 25.08 -21.29 -11.54
N ARG A 168 25.88 -22.35 -11.47
CA ARG A 168 27.34 -22.28 -11.57
C ARG A 168 27.72 -22.55 -13.02
N ILE A 169 28.40 -21.58 -13.63
CA ILE A 169 28.80 -21.65 -15.03
C ILE A 169 30.31 -21.74 -15.07
N ARG A 170 30.85 -22.82 -15.65
CA ARG A 170 32.28 -22.93 -15.88
C ARG A 170 32.64 -22.28 -17.23
N LEU A 171 33.66 -21.44 -17.23
CA LEU A 171 34.08 -20.66 -18.40
C LEU A 171 35.03 -21.44 -19.33
N ASP A 172 35.50 -22.62 -18.92
CA ASP A 172 36.28 -23.53 -19.76
C ASP A 172 35.41 -24.25 -20.81
N ASP A 173 34.11 -24.38 -20.56
CA ASP A 173 33.15 -24.94 -21.51
C ASP A 173 33.02 -24.10 -22.78
N ARG A 174 33.15 -24.75 -23.95
CA ARG A 174 33.06 -24.10 -25.27
C ARG A 174 31.75 -23.31 -25.47
N LYS A 175 30.66 -23.74 -24.84
CA LYS A 175 29.33 -23.10 -24.90
C LYS A 175 29.32 -21.71 -24.24
N ASN A 176 30.25 -21.43 -23.32
CA ASN A 176 30.29 -20.19 -22.54
C ASN A 176 31.36 -19.21 -23.04
N LYS A 177 31.85 -19.38 -24.28
CA LYS A 177 32.93 -18.56 -24.85
C LYS A 177 32.59 -17.06 -24.87
N THR A 178 31.37 -16.70 -25.26
CA THR A 178 30.90 -15.31 -25.27
C THR A 178 30.97 -14.67 -23.87
N LEU A 179 30.56 -15.40 -22.84
CA LEU A 179 30.63 -14.94 -21.46
C LEU A 179 32.08 -14.83 -20.97
N LYS A 180 32.94 -15.75 -21.38
CA LYS A 180 34.37 -15.69 -21.10
C LYS A 180 35.03 -14.46 -21.73
N ASP A 181 34.67 -14.14 -22.97
CA ASP A 181 35.22 -12.99 -23.70
C ASP A 181 34.80 -11.65 -23.06
N GLN A 182 33.63 -11.60 -22.39
CA GLN A 182 33.17 -10.44 -21.63
C GLN A 182 33.91 -10.24 -20.29
N ILE A 183 34.59 -11.27 -19.78
CA ILE A 183 35.30 -11.23 -18.50
C ILE A 183 36.78 -10.98 -18.77
N SER A 184 37.25 -9.78 -18.42
CA SER A 184 38.63 -9.35 -18.72
C SER A 184 39.71 -10.22 -18.05
N ASP A 185 39.40 -10.91 -16.95
CA ASP A 185 40.36 -11.73 -16.19
C ASP A 185 40.29 -13.22 -16.57
N ASN A 186 41.24 -13.66 -17.39
CA ASN A 186 41.40 -15.05 -17.84
C ASN A 186 41.63 -16.07 -16.72
N ARG A 187 41.93 -15.64 -15.48
CA ARG A 187 42.12 -16.54 -14.33
C ARG A 187 40.79 -17.01 -13.75
N ILE A 188 39.68 -16.34 -14.05
CA ILE A 188 38.35 -16.72 -13.59
C ILE A 188 37.89 -17.96 -14.36
N LYS A 189 37.59 -19.03 -13.63
CA LYS A 189 37.17 -20.32 -14.21
C LYS A 189 35.68 -20.59 -14.02
N GLU A 190 35.06 -20.01 -13.00
CA GLU A 190 33.67 -20.24 -12.62
C GLU A 190 33.02 -18.88 -12.32
N VAL A 191 31.79 -18.70 -12.81
CA VAL A 191 30.92 -17.57 -12.49
C VAL A 191 29.57 -18.06 -12.00
N TYR A 192 28.86 -17.17 -11.32
CA TYR A 192 27.58 -17.46 -10.68
C TYR A 192 26.50 -16.64 -11.35
N GLU A 193 25.53 -17.31 -11.97
CA GLU A 193 24.28 -16.68 -12.39
C GLU A 193 23.29 -16.78 -11.23
N ILE A 194 22.86 -15.62 -10.76
CA ILE A 194 21.96 -15.43 -9.63
C ILE A 194 20.61 -15.01 -10.17
N SER A 195 19.53 -15.66 -9.74
CA SER A 195 18.16 -15.22 -10.02
C SER A 195 17.40 -15.01 -8.72
N VAL A 196 16.93 -13.78 -8.48
CA VAL A 196 16.10 -13.50 -7.29
C VAL A 196 14.69 -14.09 -7.51
N SER A 197 14.14 -14.74 -6.48
CA SER A 197 12.81 -15.34 -6.54
C SER A 197 11.71 -14.28 -6.72
N ASP A 198 10.61 -14.63 -7.41
CA ASP A 198 9.58 -13.69 -7.86
C ASP A 198 9.07 -12.76 -6.75
N HIS A 199 8.62 -13.34 -5.64
CA HIS A 199 8.09 -12.54 -4.54
C HIS A 199 9.13 -11.60 -3.93
N PHE A 200 10.39 -12.04 -3.80
CA PHE A 200 11.47 -11.21 -3.29
C PHE A 200 11.81 -10.08 -4.27
N TYR A 201 11.95 -10.41 -5.56
CA TYR A 201 12.27 -9.43 -6.60
C TYR A 201 11.17 -8.37 -6.72
N ASN A 202 9.90 -8.78 -6.81
CA ASN A 202 8.78 -7.86 -6.93
C ASN A 202 8.67 -6.95 -5.72
N ASN A 203 8.90 -7.47 -4.51
CA ASN A 203 8.95 -6.66 -3.29
C ASN A 203 10.12 -5.67 -3.30
N ILE A 204 11.31 -6.08 -3.76
CA ILE A 204 12.47 -5.21 -3.91
C ILE A 204 12.18 -4.04 -4.87
N MET A 205 11.57 -4.33 -6.02
CA MET A 205 11.29 -3.36 -7.09
C MET A 205 10.22 -2.32 -6.73
N THR A 206 9.18 -2.72 -5.99
CA THR A 206 8.03 -1.84 -5.68
C THR A 206 8.23 -1.00 -4.43
N LYS A 207 8.89 -1.54 -3.40
CA LYS A 207 9.03 -0.86 -2.10
C LYS A 207 10.41 -0.28 -1.85
N GLY A 208 11.27 -0.23 -2.87
CA GLY A 208 12.58 0.41 -2.78
C GLY A 208 13.44 -0.18 -1.68
N TYR A 209 13.66 -1.49 -1.67
CA TYR A 209 14.49 -2.16 -0.64
C TYR A 209 15.95 -1.64 -0.55
N MET A 210 16.34 -0.71 -1.42
CA MET A 210 17.66 -0.11 -1.52
C MET A 210 17.87 1.12 -0.63
N VAL A 211 16.85 1.65 0.06
CA VAL A 211 16.98 2.94 0.80
C VAL A 211 18.08 2.89 1.88
N TYR A 212 18.55 1.69 2.24
CA TYR A 212 19.74 1.50 3.05
C TYR A 212 21.00 1.50 2.20
N ASN A 213 21.95 2.34 2.59
CA ASN A 213 23.28 2.33 2.00
C ASN A 213 23.96 0.97 2.24
N SER A 214 24.15 0.21 1.18
CA SER A 214 24.79 -1.11 1.22
C SER A 214 26.22 -1.08 1.76
N ASP A 215 26.98 0.00 1.53
CA ASP A 215 28.34 0.16 2.07
C ASP A 215 28.31 0.33 3.58
N ILE A 216 27.37 1.15 4.10
CA ILE A 216 27.14 1.28 5.54
C ILE A 216 26.80 -0.09 6.15
N LEU A 217 25.87 -0.83 5.54
CA LEU A 217 25.46 -2.14 6.05
C LEU A 217 26.63 -3.15 6.05
N LEU A 218 27.44 -3.19 4.99
CA LEU A 218 28.59 -4.09 4.90
C LEU A 218 29.70 -3.74 5.89
N ASP A 219 29.84 -2.44 6.22
CA ASP A 219 30.79 -1.92 7.21
C ASP A 219 30.35 -2.11 8.66
N ILE A 220 29.06 -2.37 8.92
CA ILE A 220 28.61 -2.82 10.24
C ILE A 220 29.07 -4.27 10.45
N ASP A 221 29.79 -4.48 11.54
CA ASP A 221 30.50 -5.71 11.83
C ASP A 221 29.49 -6.81 12.13
N THR A 222 28.58 -6.57 13.07
CA THR A 222 27.67 -7.59 13.59
C THR A 222 26.29 -7.59 12.89
N SER A 223 25.77 -8.79 12.70
CA SER A 223 24.44 -9.05 12.12
C SER A 223 23.30 -8.48 12.97
N THR A 224 23.49 -8.42 14.29
CA THR A 224 22.53 -7.80 15.21
C THR A 224 22.55 -6.27 15.08
N ALA A 225 23.72 -5.61 15.01
CA ALA A 225 23.82 -4.17 14.83
C ALA A 225 23.24 -3.73 13.48
N ARG A 226 23.45 -4.50 12.40
CA ARG A 226 22.81 -4.24 11.08
C ARG A 226 21.30 -4.23 11.19
N THR A 227 20.72 -5.23 11.85
CA THR A 227 19.26 -5.31 12.04
C THR A 227 18.76 -4.18 12.92
N ILE A 228 19.47 -3.81 14.00
CA ILE A 228 19.12 -2.64 14.80
C ILE A 228 19.11 -1.38 13.92
N TYR A 229 20.20 -1.12 13.19
CA TYR A 229 20.33 0.03 12.31
C TYR A 229 19.18 0.10 11.30
N MET A 230 18.89 -0.99 10.59
CA MET A 230 17.77 -1.03 9.63
C MET A 230 16.42 -0.75 10.31
N LEU A 231 16.18 -1.32 11.50
CA LEU A 231 14.92 -1.13 12.22
C LEU A 231 14.76 0.31 12.73
N ILE A 232 15.78 0.89 13.37
CA ILE A 232 15.69 2.24 13.93
C ILE A 232 15.61 3.28 12.82
N GLU A 233 16.32 3.09 11.71
CA GLU A 233 16.20 3.94 10.53
C GLU A 233 14.80 3.85 9.94
N LYS A 234 14.22 2.64 9.84
CA LYS A 234 12.82 2.52 9.39
C LYS A 234 11.86 3.27 10.32
N LEU A 235 11.97 3.05 11.63
CA LEU A 235 10.99 3.52 12.61
C LEU A 235 11.05 5.03 12.84
N ARG A 236 12.24 5.64 12.80
CA ARG A 236 12.38 7.08 13.02
C ARG A 236 11.84 7.94 11.88
N TYR A 237 11.67 7.36 10.68
CA TYR A 237 11.34 8.11 9.46
C TYR A 237 12.32 9.29 9.24
N HIS A 238 11.93 10.55 9.41
CA HIS A 238 12.82 11.72 9.34
C HIS A 238 13.17 12.32 10.71
N GLU A 239 12.67 11.74 11.80
CA GLU A 239 12.89 12.26 13.15
C GLU A 239 14.34 12.03 13.61
N LEU A 240 14.89 13.02 14.30
CA LEU A 240 16.22 12.97 14.92
C LEU A 240 16.21 12.35 16.31
N TYR A 241 15.04 11.90 16.76
CA TYR A 241 14.81 11.26 18.03
C TYR A 241 13.86 10.07 17.85
N LEU A 242 14.24 8.92 18.40
CA LEU A 242 13.40 7.73 18.43
C LEU A 242 13.37 7.18 19.85
N ARG A 243 12.16 6.89 20.34
CA ARG A 243 11.94 6.16 21.58
C ARG A 243 11.21 4.86 21.28
N ILE A 244 11.79 3.73 21.67
CA ILE A 244 11.30 2.40 21.32
C ILE A 244 11.32 1.45 22.51
N ASP A 245 10.31 0.58 22.63
CA ASP A 245 10.28 -0.46 23.65
C ASP A 245 11.44 -1.45 23.47
N THR A 246 12.17 -1.73 24.55
CA THR A 246 13.34 -2.62 24.52
C THR A 246 12.92 -4.04 24.15
N LEU A 247 11.83 -4.53 24.74
CA LEU A 247 11.29 -5.87 24.44
C LEU A 247 10.86 -5.99 22.98
N PHE A 248 10.27 -4.93 22.42
CA PHE A 248 9.90 -4.90 21.00
C PHE A 248 11.12 -5.08 20.11
N LEU A 249 12.20 -4.34 20.37
CA LEU A 249 13.43 -4.44 19.58
C LEU A 249 14.06 -5.85 19.68
N ILE A 250 14.14 -6.40 20.89
CA ILE A 250 14.64 -7.76 21.15
C ILE A 250 13.88 -8.80 20.31
N LYS A 251 12.55 -8.71 20.30
CA LYS A 251 11.69 -9.66 19.61
C LYS A 251 11.75 -9.51 18.10
N ARG A 252 11.94 -8.29 17.58
CA ARG A 252 12.13 -8.03 16.14
C ARG A 252 13.49 -8.49 15.61
N ILE A 253 14.52 -8.63 16.46
CA ILE A 253 15.86 -9.15 16.08
C ILE A 253 16.01 -10.66 16.36
N PRO A 254 14.91 -11.37 16.65
CA PRO A 254 14.88 -12.64 17.42
C PRO A 254 16.02 -12.89 18.40
N LEU A 255 16.24 -11.99 19.37
CA LEU A 255 17.19 -12.26 20.43
C LEU A 255 16.54 -13.11 21.53
N LYS A 256 17.29 -14.09 22.05
CA LYS A 256 16.86 -14.86 23.23
C LYS A 256 16.67 -13.89 24.40
N PHE A 257 15.50 -13.93 25.02
CA PHE A 257 15.17 -13.11 26.18
C PHE A 257 14.57 -13.97 27.28
N ASN A 258 15.17 -13.88 28.46
CA ASN A 258 14.68 -14.53 29.67
C ASN A 258 14.38 -13.43 30.70
N PRO A 259 13.11 -13.25 31.12
CA PRO A 259 12.74 -12.24 32.13
C PRO A 259 13.50 -12.37 33.44
N LYS A 260 13.94 -13.58 33.81
CA LYS A 260 14.73 -13.85 35.02
C LYS A 260 16.19 -13.44 34.90
N ASN A 261 16.73 -13.39 33.67
CA ASN A 261 18.12 -12.98 33.42
C ASN A 261 18.22 -12.15 32.12
N PRO A 262 17.66 -10.94 32.11
CA PRO A 262 17.65 -10.09 30.92
C PRO A 262 19.02 -9.47 30.63
N HIS A 263 19.91 -9.42 31.63
CA HIS A 263 21.19 -8.70 31.58
C HIS A 263 22.04 -9.05 30.35
N ASN A 264 22.14 -10.34 30.00
CA ASN A 264 22.94 -10.75 28.85
C ASN A 264 22.39 -10.20 27.53
N THR A 265 21.08 -10.23 27.33
CA THR A 265 20.42 -9.72 26.12
C THR A 265 20.53 -8.20 26.04
N ILE A 266 20.37 -7.50 27.18
CA ILE A 266 20.55 -6.05 27.26
C ILE A 266 21.99 -5.67 26.93
N LYS A 267 22.98 -6.36 27.50
CA LYS A 267 24.40 -6.13 27.19
C LYS A 267 24.72 -6.37 25.71
N ILE A 268 24.08 -7.35 25.08
CA ILE A 268 24.19 -7.54 23.63
C ILE A 268 23.65 -6.30 22.91
N LEU A 269 22.43 -5.85 23.22
CA LEU A 269 21.87 -4.64 22.59
C LEU A 269 22.76 -3.41 22.80
N GLU A 270 23.23 -3.18 24.02
CA GLU A 270 24.11 -2.07 24.39
C GLU A 270 25.40 -2.10 23.57
N ASN A 271 26.06 -3.25 23.46
CA ASN A 271 27.28 -3.40 22.64
C ASN A 271 27.02 -3.09 21.17
N ASN A 272 25.89 -3.54 20.63
CA ASN A 272 25.54 -3.31 19.23
C ASN A 272 25.14 -1.84 18.97
N LEU A 273 24.44 -1.18 19.90
CA LEU A 273 24.15 0.26 19.82
C LEU A 273 25.44 1.10 19.96
N ASN A 274 26.36 0.68 20.84
CA ASN A 274 27.68 1.29 20.94
C ASN A 274 28.48 1.16 19.64
N GLU A 275 28.39 0.03 18.94
CA GLU A 275 28.99 -0.13 17.61
C GLU A 275 28.44 0.92 16.63
N LEU A 276 27.10 1.09 16.58
CA LEU A 276 26.47 2.10 15.73
C LEU A 276 26.90 3.52 16.11
N LYS A 277 27.06 3.80 17.42
CA LYS A 277 27.57 5.10 17.92
C LYS A 277 29.02 5.35 17.47
N ILE A 278 29.90 4.36 17.63
CA ILE A 278 31.31 4.45 17.24
C ILE A 278 31.46 4.69 15.73
N LYS A 279 30.59 4.08 14.92
CA LYS A 279 30.54 4.28 13.46
C LYS A 279 29.80 5.57 13.05
N ASN A 280 29.43 6.43 14.01
CA ASN A 280 28.68 7.68 13.80
C ASN A 280 27.32 7.51 13.08
N LEU A 281 26.70 6.33 13.19
CA LEU A 281 25.38 6.06 12.61
C LEU A 281 24.24 6.51 13.54
N ILE A 282 24.54 6.62 14.83
CA ILE A 282 23.69 7.26 15.84
C ILE A 282 24.55 8.21 16.67
N LYS A 283 23.94 9.27 17.20
CA LYS A 283 24.63 10.26 18.04
C LYS A 283 24.79 9.72 19.46
N GLU A 284 23.67 9.40 20.10
CA GLU A 284 23.62 8.90 21.46
C GLU A 284 22.45 7.94 21.65
N PHE A 285 22.53 7.10 22.68
CA PHE A 285 21.41 6.29 23.12
C PHE A 285 21.41 6.17 24.64
N ASN A 286 20.23 5.94 25.22
CA ASN A 286 20.05 5.72 26.64
C ASN A 286 18.95 4.68 26.90
N PHE A 287 19.14 3.84 27.92
CA PHE A 287 18.11 2.93 28.39
C PHE A 287 17.29 3.61 29.50
N VAL A 288 16.00 3.76 29.29
CA VAL A 288 15.05 4.30 30.26
C VAL A 288 14.30 3.13 30.90
N LYS A 289 14.54 2.91 32.20
CA LYS A 289 13.95 1.79 32.94
C LYS A 289 13.12 2.31 34.11
N ASP A 290 11.80 2.32 33.94
CA ASP A 290 10.87 2.72 35.00
C ASP A 290 10.71 1.64 36.09
N SER A 291 10.72 0.37 35.70
CA SER A 291 10.51 -0.76 36.62
C SER A 291 11.27 -2.02 36.18
N THR A 292 10.70 -2.79 35.26
CA THR A 292 11.30 -4.02 34.73
C THR A 292 11.93 -3.78 33.36
N TRP A 293 12.85 -4.66 32.96
CA TRP A 293 13.43 -4.63 31.60
C TRP A 293 12.38 -4.88 30.52
N GLU A 294 11.29 -5.57 30.84
CA GLU A 294 10.16 -5.78 29.92
C GLU A 294 9.42 -4.48 29.58
N LYS A 295 9.43 -3.50 30.49
CA LYS A 295 8.78 -2.18 30.34
C LYS A 295 9.78 -1.05 30.07
N SER A 296 11.04 -1.40 29.82
CA SER A 296 12.09 -0.44 29.55
C SER A 296 12.07 0.03 28.09
N GLU A 297 12.45 1.27 27.88
CA GLU A 297 12.54 1.91 26.57
C GLU A 297 14.00 2.25 26.25
N ILE A 298 14.29 2.41 24.97
CA ILE A 298 15.57 2.92 24.47
C ILE A 298 15.29 4.24 23.78
N GLU A 299 15.97 5.29 24.24
CA GLU A 299 16.03 6.58 23.58
C GLU A 299 17.23 6.60 22.67
N ILE A 300 17.06 7.05 21.43
CA ILE A 300 18.11 7.13 20.43
C ILE A 300 18.04 8.51 19.78
N HIS A 301 19.18 9.20 19.78
CA HIS A 301 19.38 10.48 19.12
C HIS A 301 20.24 10.30 17.88
N PHE A 302 19.92 11.04 16.83
CA PHE A 302 20.61 11.02 15.55
C PHE A 302 21.28 12.36 15.26
N TYR A 303 22.22 12.39 14.31
CA TYR A 303 22.84 13.62 13.84
C TYR A 303 21.88 14.40 12.93
N GLU A 304 21.94 15.72 12.93
CA GLU A 304 21.05 16.59 12.12
C GLU A 304 21.16 16.25 10.63
N ASP A 305 22.40 16.15 10.13
CA ASP A 305 22.72 15.83 8.75
C ASP A 305 22.16 14.45 8.30
N SER A 306 21.94 13.52 9.23
CA SER A 306 21.47 12.18 8.91
C SER A 306 20.07 12.14 8.28
N ALA A 307 19.24 13.15 8.56
CA ALA A 307 17.90 13.26 7.97
C ALA A 307 17.96 13.70 6.50
N GLU A 308 18.84 14.65 6.17
CA GLU A 308 19.09 15.11 4.81
C GLU A 308 19.70 14.00 3.96
N GLU A 309 20.78 13.37 4.44
CA GLU A 309 21.43 12.27 3.72
C GLU A 309 20.46 11.10 3.44
N LYS A 310 19.53 10.84 4.37
CA LYS A 310 18.50 9.81 4.19
C LYS A 310 17.50 10.20 3.11
N GLN A 311 17.08 11.46 3.10
CA GLN A 311 16.15 11.98 2.11
C GLN A 311 16.79 11.95 0.72
N GLU A 312 18.06 12.34 0.60
CA GLU A 312 18.84 12.22 -0.64
C GLU A 312 18.91 10.78 -1.13
N ARG A 313 19.30 9.83 -0.26
CA ARG A 313 19.32 8.39 -0.61
C ARG A 313 17.96 7.88 -1.09
N PHE A 314 16.88 8.31 -0.44
CA PHE A 314 15.53 7.94 -0.84
C PHE A 314 15.19 8.47 -2.23
N PHE A 315 15.53 9.73 -2.53
CA PHE A 315 15.27 10.33 -3.84
C PHE A 315 16.14 9.72 -4.94
N ASP A 316 17.41 9.45 -4.68
CA ASP A 316 18.31 8.79 -5.62
C ASP A 316 17.78 7.41 -6.01
N ASP A 317 17.43 6.59 -5.00
CA ASP A 317 16.84 5.29 -5.24
C ASP A 317 15.51 5.39 -5.98
N PHE A 318 14.63 6.31 -5.55
CA PHE A 318 13.35 6.52 -6.20
C PHE A 318 13.51 6.88 -7.68
N ASN A 319 14.46 7.75 -8.01
CA ASN A 319 14.77 8.13 -9.38
C ASN A 319 15.36 6.97 -10.17
N ASP A 320 16.26 6.17 -9.59
CA ASP A 320 16.78 4.95 -10.20
C ASP A 320 15.63 3.99 -10.55
N PHE A 321 14.71 3.74 -9.62
CA PHE A 321 13.54 2.88 -9.85
C PHE A 321 12.58 3.45 -10.90
N LYS A 322 12.33 4.77 -10.89
CA LYS A 322 11.52 5.43 -11.92
C LYS A 322 12.16 5.26 -13.30
N ASN A 323 13.46 5.48 -13.41
CA ASN A 323 14.20 5.31 -14.65
C ASN A 323 14.13 3.86 -15.15
N ILE A 324 14.29 2.88 -14.27
CA ILE A 324 14.19 1.45 -14.61
C ILE A 324 12.76 1.07 -15.02
N SER A 325 11.74 1.55 -14.31
CA SER A 325 10.32 1.34 -14.66
C SER A 325 10.01 1.93 -16.05
N THR A 326 10.51 3.14 -16.34
CA THR A 326 10.36 3.77 -17.66
C THR A 326 11.14 3.05 -18.77
N GLN A 327 12.29 2.43 -18.46
CA GLN A 327 13.06 1.66 -19.45
C GLN A 327 12.46 0.27 -19.72
N LEU A 328 11.91 -0.39 -18.70
CA LEU A 328 11.20 -1.68 -18.84
C LEU A 328 9.91 -1.53 -19.65
N THR A 329 9.23 -0.37 -19.56
CA THR A 329 8.05 -0.04 -20.39
C THR A 329 8.41 0.32 -21.84
N ILE A 330 9.65 0.72 -22.14
CA ILE A 330 10.12 0.96 -23.52
C ILE A 330 10.49 -0.37 -24.24
N SER A 331 10.66 -1.48 -23.51
CA SER A 331 11.03 -2.79 -24.09
C SER A 331 9.87 -3.80 -24.20
N ALA A 332 8.66 -3.44 -23.80
CA ALA A 332 7.47 -4.29 -23.95
C ALA A 332 6.43 -3.52 -24.75
N THR A 333 6.31 -3.84 -26.04
CA THR A 333 5.12 -3.53 -26.83
C THR A 333 3.96 -4.32 -26.22
N GLU A 334 3.29 -3.76 -25.23
CA GLU A 334 1.96 -4.13 -24.73
C GLU A 334 1.57 -3.10 -23.65
N HIS A 335 0.64 -2.21 -24.03
CA HIS A 335 -0.06 -1.34 -23.09
C HIS A 335 -0.92 -2.23 -22.19
N ASP A 336 -0.52 -2.37 -20.93
CA ASP A 336 -1.40 -2.34 -19.75
C ASP A 336 -0.58 -2.63 -18.50
N THR A 337 -1.01 -2.07 -17.37
CA THR A 337 -0.48 -2.25 -16.00
C THR A 337 0.58 -1.24 -15.53
N LEU A 338 0.20 0.03 -15.48
CA LEU A 338 0.42 0.84 -14.29
C LEU A 338 -0.94 1.34 -13.83
N THR A 339 -1.33 1.01 -12.59
CA THR A 339 -2.59 1.48 -12.01
C THR A 339 -2.48 2.98 -11.76
N GLU A 340 -3.51 3.74 -12.15
CA GLU A 340 -3.56 5.21 -12.04
C GLU A 340 -3.38 5.72 -10.59
N ASN A 341 -3.60 4.86 -9.60
CA ASN A 341 -3.34 5.11 -8.18
C ASN A 341 -1.87 5.41 -7.81
N GLU A 342 -0.89 5.05 -8.65
CA GLU A 342 0.53 5.37 -8.39
C GLU A 342 0.98 6.71 -8.99
N LYS A 343 0.18 7.32 -9.88
CA LYS A 343 0.40 8.71 -10.32
C LYS A 343 -0.04 9.70 -9.24
N GLU A 344 -1.12 9.42 -8.52
CA GLU A 344 -1.65 10.34 -7.49
C GLU A 344 -0.79 10.45 -6.22
N GLN A 345 0.01 9.44 -5.86
CA GLN A 345 0.88 9.53 -4.68
C GLN A 345 2.25 10.16 -4.95
N LEU A 346 2.57 10.46 -6.21
CA LEU A 346 3.89 10.97 -6.62
C LEU A 346 3.89 12.40 -7.17
N GLU A 347 2.73 13.05 -7.24
CA GLU A 347 2.63 14.51 -7.32
C GLU A 347 2.46 15.13 -5.92
N LYS A 348 3.40 14.88 -5.01
CA LYS A 348 3.70 15.92 -4.03
C LYS A 348 4.43 17.01 -4.79
N THR A 349 3.68 17.99 -5.31
CA THR A 349 4.22 19.27 -5.78
C THR A 349 5.25 19.73 -4.76
N VAL A 350 6.53 19.72 -5.13
CA VAL A 350 7.58 20.37 -4.33
C VAL A 350 7.15 21.83 -4.24
N ILE A 351 6.64 22.25 -3.08
CA ILE A 351 6.18 23.62 -2.87
C ILE A 351 7.43 24.50 -2.79
N THR A 352 7.94 24.92 -3.95
CA THR A 352 9.07 25.83 -4.03
C THR A 352 8.63 27.23 -3.59
N LYS A 353 9.56 27.99 -2.99
CA LYS A 353 9.30 29.40 -2.64
C LYS A 353 8.93 30.23 -3.88
N GLU A 354 9.49 29.86 -5.03
CA GLU A 354 9.22 30.47 -6.34
C GLU A 354 7.76 30.29 -6.78
N LEU A 355 7.17 29.10 -6.59
CA LEU A 355 5.76 28.83 -6.91
C LEU A 355 4.82 29.66 -6.02
N ILE A 356 5.12 29.77 -4.72
CA ILE A 356 4.33 30.59 -3.80
C ILE A 356 4.37 32.06 -4.22
N GLU A 357 5.54 32.57 -4.61
CA GLU A 357 5.70 33.94 -5.10
C GLU A 357 4.96 34.17 -6.43
N GLU A 358 5.00 33.23 -7.36
CA GLU A 358 4.26 33.28 -8.63
C GLU A 358 2.76 33.43 -8.38
N LEU A 359 2.20 32.59 -7.51
CA LEU A 359 0.77 32.57 -7.18
C LEU A 359 0.36 33.79 -6.36
N PHE A 360 1.21 34.23 -5.42
CA PHE A 360 0.98 35.45 -4.66
C PHE A 360 0.94 36.69 -5.57
N ASN A 361 1.79 36.73 -6.59
CA ASN A 361 1.81 37.81 -7.58
C ASN A 361 0.57 37.82 -8.49
N LYS A 362 -0.17 36.72 -8.58
CA LYS A 362 -1.43 36.62 -9.34
C LYS A 362 -2.68 36.99 -8.53
N LEU A 363 -2.56 37.25 -7.23
CA LEU A 363 -3.67 37.68 -6.38
C LEU A 363 -4.13 39.13 -6.69
N PRO A 364 -5.39 39.48 -6.35
CA PRO A 364 -5.86 40.86 -6.46
C PRO A 364 -5.12 41.77 -5.48
N ASN A 365 -4.96 43.05 -5.83
CA ASN A 365 -4.16 44.03 -5.07
C ASN A 365 -4.55 44.16 -3.58
N ILE A 366 -5.81 43.88 -3.24
CA ILE A 366 -6.31 43.90 -1.86
C ILE A 366 -5.76 42.71 -1.06
N ALA A 367 -5.64 41.53 -1.69
CA ALA A 367 -5.10 40.33 -1.06
C ALA A 367 -3.56 40.38 -0.93
N LYS A 368 -2.86 41.05 -1.85
CA LYS A 368 -1.40 41.25 -1.79
C LYS A 368 -0.94 42.07 -0.57
N LYS A 369 -1.82 42.89 0.02
CA LYS A 369 -1.50 43.68 1.23
C LYS A 369 -1.44 42.82 2.50
N LEU A 370 -1.90 41.58 2.46
CA LEU A 370 -1.96 40.68 3.62
C LEU A 370 -0.68 39.85 3.74
N LYS A 371 0.10 40.11 4.80
CA LYS A 371 1.33 39.35 5.12
C LYS A 371 1.10 37.85 5.34
N SER A 372 -0.13 37.43 5.66
CA SER A 372 -0.49 36.03 5.91
C SER A 372 -0.82 35.22 4.65
N MET A 373 -0.99 35.87 3.49
CA MET A 373 -1.43 35.20 2.26
C MET A 373 -0.40 34.23 1.67
N PRO A 374 0.92 34.50 1.66
CA PRO A 374 1.91 33.53 1.19
C PRO A 374 1.86 32.20 1.98
N LYS A 375 1.77 32.29 3.31
CA LYS A 375 1.57 31.11 4.16
C LYS A 375 0.25 30.40 3.87
N THR A 376 -0.83 31.16 3.69
CA THR A 376 -2.14 30.58 3.36
C THR A 376 -2.14 29.87 2.00
N ILE A 377 -1.38 30.36 1.01
CA ILE A 377 -1.20 29.69 -0.29
C ILE A 377 -0.45 28.38 -0.10
N ALA A 378 0.66 28.38 0.65
CA ALA A 378 1.43 27.17 0.92
C ALA A 378 0.57 26.09 1.59
N ASP A 379 -0.11 26.46 2.69
CA ASP A 379 -1.02 25.56 3.42
C ASP A 379 -2.17 25.05 2.52
N SER A 380 -2.62 25.87 1.56
CA SER A 380 -3.69 25.50 0.64
C SER A 380 -3.24 24.58 -0.50
N ILE A 381 -2.01 24.72 -1.00
CA ILE A 381 -1.44 23.81 -2.01
C ILE A 381 -1.27 22.42 -1.39
N GLU A 382 -0.78 22.36 -0.15
CA GLU A 382 -0.61 21.10 0.58
C GLU A 382 -1.95 20.40 0.83
N LYS A 383 -3.02 21.16 1.10
CA LYS A 383 -4.34 20.60 1.43
C LYS A 383 -5.24 20.31 0.21
N TYR A 384 -5.14 21.11 -0.85
CA TYR A 384 -6.11 21.11 -1.96
C TYR A 384 -5.49 20.92 -3.36
N GLY A 385 -4.15 20.87 -3.47
CA GLY A 385 -3.44 20.77 -4.74
C GLY A 385 -3.23 22.12 -5.45
N GLU A 386 -2.18 22.21 -6.28
CA GLU A 386 -1.79 23.45 -6.98
C GLU A 386 -2.84 23.92 -7.99
N GLU A 387 -3.43 22.99 -8.75
CA GLU A 387 -4.38 23.31 -9.82
C GLU A 387 -5.64 23.99 -9.27
N LYS A 388 -6.16 23.47 -8.15
CA LYS A 388 -7.33 24.03 -7.45
C LYS A 388 -7.05 25.42 -6.88
N VAL A 389 -5.85 25.61 -6.33
CA VAL A 389 -5.37 26.91 -5.84
C VAL A 389 -5.27 27.92 -6.99
N ARG A 390 -4.71 27.54 -8.14
CA ARG A 390 -4.64 28.40 -9.34
C ARG A 390 -6.03 28.80 -9.83
N GLY A 391 -6.96 27.84 -9.91
CA GLY A 391 -8.35 28.09 -10.28
C GLY A 391 -9.04 29.08 -9.32
N THR A 392 -8.82 28.90 -8.02
CA THR A 392 -9.41 29.78 -7.01
C THR A 392 -8.81 31.19 -7.03
N ILE A 393 -7.50 31.34 -7.30
CA ILE A 393 -6.89 32.67 -7.49
C ILE A 393 -7.50 33.39 -8.71
N ALA A 394 -7.70 32.67 -9.82
CA ALA A 394 -8.37 33.22 -11.00
C ALA A 394 -9.82 33.61 -10.72
N TYR A 395 -10.54 32.81 -9.92
CA TYR A 395 -11.89 33.13 -9.45
C TYR A 395 -11.90 34.40 -8.58
N LEU A 396 -10.93 34.52 -7.66
CA LEU A 396 -10.78 35.65 -6.76
C LEU A 396 -10.60 36.98 -7.52
N ASN A 397 -9.88 36.94 -8.64
CA ASN A 397 -9.66 38.12 -9.49
C ASN A 397 -10.92 38.60 -10.24
N LYS A 398 -11.91 37.74 -10.46
CA LYS A 398 -13.17 38.10 -11.14
C LYS A 398 -14.17 38.81 -10.23
N GLN A 399 -13.93 38.82 -8.92
CA GLN A 399 -14.84 39.37 -7.92
C GLN A 399 -14.65 40.89 -7.77
N LYS A 400 -15.73 41.66 -7.96
CA LYS A 400 -15.68 43.14 -7.96
C LYS A 400 -15.65 43.78 -6.57
N LYS A 401 -16.01 43.06 -5.50
CA LYS A 401 -15.97 43.56 -4.10
C LYS A 401 -15.47 42.47 -3.15
N LEU A 402 -14.23 42.60 -2.69
CA LEU A 402 -13.61 41.73 -1.68
C LEU A 402 -13.45 42.47 -0.35
N THR A 403 -14.28 42.15 0.64
CA THR A 403 -14.17 42.72 1.99
C THR A 403 -13.17 41.93 2.86
N SER A 404 -13.10 40.61 2.69
CA SER A 404 -12.20 39.71 3.46
C SER A 404 -11.52 38.69 2.54
N PRO A 405 -10.45 39.08 1.81
CA PRO A 405 -9.84 38.25 0.78
C PRO A 405 -9.39 36.85 1.24
N ARG A 406 -8.80 36.73 2.43
CA ARG A 406 -8.31 35.45 2.98
C ARG A 406 -9.44 34.50 3.32
N ALA A 407 -10.48 34.99 4.01
CA ALA A 407 -11.63 34.17 4.40
C ALA A 407 -12.43 33.71 3.18
N PHE A 408 -12.57 34.58 2.18
CA PHE A 408 -13.22 34.25 0.93
C PHE A 408 -12.42 33.22 0.12
N PHE A 409 -11.09 33.36 0.06
CA PHE A 409 -10.20 32.41 -0.60
C PHE A 409 -10.29 30.99 0.00
N LEU A 410 -10.26 30.88 1.34
CA LEU A 410 -10.39 29.59 2.03
C LEU A 410 -11.78 28.95 1.82
N LYS A 411 -12.85 29.76 1.90
CA LYS A 411 -14.22 29.26 1.64
C LYS A 411 -14.41 28.79 0.20
N ALA A 412 -13.79 29.47 -0.76
CA ALA A 412 -13.84 29.10 -2.17
C ALA A 412 -13.09 27.78 -2.45
N LEU A 413 -11.99 27.52 -1.73
CA LEU A 413 -11.28 26.24 -1.78
C LEU A 413 -12.08 25.10 -1.14
N GLU A 414 -12.66 25.34 0.04
CA GLU A 414 -13.45 24.35 0.80
C GLU A 414 -14.71 23.90 0.05
N ASN A 415 -15.38 24.82 -0.63
CA ASN A 415 -16.65 24.56 -1.33
C ASN A 415 -16.50 24.43 -2.85
N ASP A 416 -15.26 24.38 -3.34
CA ASP A 416 -14.89 24.23 -4.76
C ASP A 416 -15.60 25.21 -5.73
N TRP A 417 -15.70 26.48 -5.34
CA TRP A 417 -16.39 27.51 -6.14
C TRP A 417 -15.69 27.85 -7.47
N ALA A 418 -14.50 27.29 -7.70
CA ALA A 418 -13.68 27.54 -8.88
C ALA A 418 -13.57 26.32 -9.83
N GLY A 419 -14.25 25.21 -9.54
CA GLY A 419 -14.20 23.99 -10.35
C GLY A 419 -14.45 24.22 -11.84
N ASP A 420 -15.42 25.08 -12.18
CA ASP A 420 -15.77 25.36 -13.59
C ASP A 420 -14.69 26.12 -14.38
N ILE A 421 -13.78 26.86 -13.70
CA ILE A 421 -12.68 27.57 -14.37
C ILE A 421 -11.59 26.59 -14.81
N ILE A 422 -11.44 25.47 -14.10
CA ILE A 422 -10.50 24.39 -14.42
C ILE A 422 -11.02 23.62 -15.65
N ILE A 423 -12.34 23.45 -15.76
CA ILE A 423 -13.04 22.79 -16.88
C ILE A 423 -12.93 23.59 -18.20
N GLU A 424 -12.97 24.93 -18.15
CA GLU A 424 -12.79 25.76 -19.36
C GLU A 424 -11.37 25.68 -19.94
N LYS A 425 -10.36 25.44 -19.09
CA LYS A 425 -8.94 25.36 -19.50
C LYS A 425 -8.64 24.01 -20.15
N THR A 426 -9.12 22.92 -19.53
CA THR A 426 -9.04 21.56 -20.09
C THR A 426 -9.84 21.40 -21.39
N LYS A 427 -11.00 22.07 -21.54
CA LYS A 427 -11.72 22.08 -22.83
C LYS A 427 -10.94 22.76 -23.96
N LYS A 428 -10.17 23.82 -23.68
CA LYS A 428 -9.34 24.51 -24.69
C LYS A 428 -8.08 23.72 -25.08
N GLU A 429 -7.49 22.99 -24.15
CA GLU A 429 -6.32 22.12 -24.42
C GLU A 429 -6.73 20.85 -25.18
N ASN A 430 -7.87 20.24 -24.84
CA ASN A 430 -8.43 19.05 -25.51
C ASN A 430 -8.96 19.29 -26.93
N LEU A 431 -9.08 20.54 -27.38
CA LEU A 431 -9.44 20.90 -28.76
C LEU A 431 -8.23 20.88 -29.72
N SER A 432 -7.01 20.66 -29.22
CA SER A 432 -5.77 20.66 -30.02
C SER A 432 -5.05 19.31 -30.11
N GLN A 433 -5.55 18.27 -29.44
CA GLN A 433 -5.05 16.90 -29.57
C GLN A 433 -6.23 15.92 -29.52
N GLU A 434 -6.69 15.47 -30.69
CA GLU A 434 -7.63 14.35 -30.78
C GLU A 434 -6.94 13.05 -30.36
N LYS A 435 -7.13 12.67 -29.09
CA LYS A 435 -7.24 11.27 -28.65
C LYS A 435 -8.24 11.23 -27.51
N ILE A 436 -9.37 10.57 -27.76
CA ILE A 436 -10.43 10.34 -26.79
C ILE A 436 -9.94 9.27 -25.82
N GLU A 437 -9.42 9.68 -24.66
CA GLU A 437 -9.32 8.86 -23.46
C GLU A 437 -10.46 9.23 -22.52
N ILE A 438 -11.35 8.28 -22.28
CA ILE A 438 -12.45 8.37 -21.33
C ILE A 438 -11.84 8.34 -19.93
N ARG A 439 -11.80 9.49 -19.26
CA ARG A 439 -11.47 9.60 -17.83
C ARG A 439 -12.50 8.80 -17.02
N LYS A 440 -12.06 7.70 -16.41
CA LYS A 440 -12.72 7.10 -15.25
C LYS A 440 -11.95 7.59 -14.04
N ASP A 441 -12.58 8.43 -13.23
CA ASP A 441 -12.43 8.46 -11.76
C ASP A 441 -13.21 9.67 -11.22
N GLU A 442 -14.47 9.42 -10.85
CA GLU A 442 -15.05 10.09 -9.69
C GLU A 442 -15.38 8.97 -8.71
N VAL A 443 -14.91 9.11 -7.46
CA VAL A 443 -15.32 8.29 -6.33
C VAL A 443 -16.83 8.49 -6.17
N ILE A 444 -17.58 7.59 -6.79
CA ILE A 444 -19.02 7.52 -6.65
C ILE A 444 -19.29 6.95 -5.26
N ASP A 445 -19.76 7.82 -4.37
CA ASP A 445 -20.40 7.41 -3.12
C ASP A 445 -21.62 6.54 -3.51
N GLU A 446 -21.55 5.22 -3.30
CA GLU A 446 -22.57 4.26 -3.74
C GLU A 446 -23.98 4.66 -3.27
N LYS A 447 -24.07 5.34 -2.12
CA LYS A 447 -25.32 5.89 -1.58
C LYS A 447 -25.91 6.99 -2.47
N PHE A 448 -25.09 7.87 -3.02
CA PHE A 448 -25.53 8.92 -3.94
C PHE A 448 -25.91 8.36 -5.31
N LEU A 449 -25.23 7.30 -5.78
CA LEU A 449 -25.61 6.63 -7.03
C LEU A 449 -26.98 5.94 -6.91
N GLN A 450 -27.26 5.32 -5.76
CA GLN A 450 -28.55 4.71 -5.44
C GLN A 450 -29.67 5.76 -5.30
N LEU A 451 -29.41 6.88 -4.63
CA LEU A 451 -30.36 8.00 -4.53
C LEU A 451 -30.64 8.63 -5.88
N GLU A 452 -29.63 8.77 -6.72
CA GLU A 452 -29.76 9.31 -8.07
C GLU A 452 -30.60 8.40 -8.96
N ALA A 453 -30.29 7.09 -8.98
CA ALA A 453 -31.09 6.11 -9.69
C ALA A 453 -32.55 6.07 -9.19
N SER A 454 -32.78 6.22 -7.88
CA SER A 454 -34.11 6.24 -7.27
C SER A 454 -34.88 7.52 -7.63
N PHE A 455 -34.21 8.67 -7.63
CA PHE A 455 -34.79 9.95 -8.04
C PHE A 455 -35.16 9.96 -9.53
N GLU A 456 -34.35 9.37 -10.39
CA GLU A 456 -34.62 9.27 -11.83
C GLU A 456 -35.85 8.42 -12.16
N LEU A 457 -36.24 7.49 -11.27
CA LEU A 457 -37.41 6.62 -11.40
C LEU A 457 -38.73 7.29 -10.98
N LEU A 458 -38.70 8.47 -10.36
CA LEU A 458 -39.89 9.23 -9.95
C LEU A 458 -40.61 9.85 -11.15
N THR A 459 -41.92 10.09 -10.97
CA THR A 459 -42.71 10.82 -11.96
C THR A 459 -42.27 12.28 -12.05
N GLN A 460 -42.62 12.95 -13.17
CA GLN A 460 -42.22 14.34 -13.36
C GLN A 460 -42.86 15.29 -12.32
N GLU A 461 -44.08 14.99 -11.88
CA GLU A 461 -44.79 15.79 -10.87
C GLU A 461 -44.08 15.73 -9.51
N GLU A 462 -43.59 14.56 -9.10
CA GLU A 462 -42.85 14.35 -7.84
C GLU A 462 -41.46 15.01 -7.88
N LYS A 463 -40.77 14.93 -9.02
CA LYS A 463 -39.47 15.60 -9.21
C LYS A 463 -39.58 17.11 -9.05
N ASP A 464 -40.63 17.69 -9.61
CA ASP A 464 -40.90 19.13 -9.53
C ASP A 464 -41.25 19.56 -8.09
N GLU A 465 -41.91 18.71 -7.31
CA GLU A 465 -42.21 18.97 -5.90
C GLU A 465 -40.96 18.87 -5.01
N ILE A 466 -40.16 17.82 -5.20
CA ILE A 466 -38.88 17.63 -4.49
C ILE A 466 -37.93 18.79 -4.78
N GLU A 467 -37.83 19.23 -6.03
CA GLU A 467 -37.00 20.38 -6.41
C GLU A 467 -37.44 21.66 -5.70
N LYS A 468 -38.75 21.94 -5.64
CA LYS A 468 -39.27 23.11 -4.93
C LYS A 468 -38.91 23.06 -3.45
N ASN A 469 -38.99 21.89 -2.83
CA ASN A 469 -38.68 21.71 -1.42
C ASN A 469 -37.16 21.75 -1.14
N ALA A 470 -36.33 21.18 -2.01
CA ALA A 470 -34.88 21.28 -1.96
C ALA A 470 -34.42 22.74 -2.12
N PHE A 471 -35.06 23.52 -3.01
CA PHE A 471 -34.77 24.95 -3.15
C PHE A 471 -35.13 25.74 -1.90
N LYS A 472 -36.27 25.46 -1.27
CA LYS A 472 -36.66 26.10 0.01
C LYS A 472 -35.66 25.79 1.13
N ASN A 473 -35.23 24.53 1.24
CA ASN A 473 -34.21 24.13 2.21
C ASN A 473 -32.88 24.85 1.92
N TYR A 474 -32.41 24.84 0.67
CA TYR A 474 -31.21 25.55 0.23
C TYR A 474 -31.21 27.04 0.59
N ILE A 475 -32.33 27.74 0.37
CA ILE A 475 -32.46 29.16 0.74
C ILE A 475 -32.46 29.35 2.26
N LYS A 476 -33.07 28.43 3.02
CA LYS A 476 -33.06 28.44 4.50
C LYS A 476 -31.64 28.30 5.04
N ILE A 477 -30.82 27.42 4.45
CA ILE A 477 -29.40 27.26 4.77
C ILE A 477 -28.60 28.52 4.41
N CYS A 478 -28.88 29.13 3.25
CA CYS A 478 -28.15 30.32 2.78
C CYS A 478 -28.52 31.61 3.53
N GLY A 479 -29.68 31.68 4.19
CA GLY A 479 -30.14 32.85 4.94
C GLY A 479 -30.54 34.08 4.10
N MET A 480 -30.43 34.03 2.76
CA MET A 480 -30.79 35.12 1.84
C MET A 480 -31.31 34.59 0.50
N ASN A 481 -32.41 35.16 -0.02
CA ASN A 481 -33.00 34.80 -1.32
C ASN A 481 -32.73 35.88 -2.38
N THR A 482 -31.61 35.77 -3.10
CA THR A 482 -31.24 36.70 -4.17
C THR A 482 -31.22 36.02 -5.54
N LYS A 483 -31.24 36.81 -6.63
CA LYS A 483 -31.12 36.28 -8.01
C LYS A 483 -29.87 35.42 -8.22
N ILE A 484 -28.80 35.69 -7.47
CA ILE A 484 -27.54 34.95 -7.55
C ILE A 484 -27.69 33.56 -6.91
N GLN A 485 -28.42 33.43 -5.80
CA GLN A 485 -28.68 32.11 -5.18
C GLN A 485 -29.61 31.24 -6.02
N LYS A 486 -30.53 31.84 -6.78
CA LYS A 486 -31.31 31.12 -7.79
C LYS A 486 -30.44 30.57 -8.92
N MET A 487 -29.46 31.36 -9.39
CA MET A 487 -28.50 30.89 -10.39
C MET A 487 -27.58 29.80 -9.84
N ALA A 488 -27.13 29.93 -8.59
CA ALA A 488 -26.27 28.94 -7.94
C ALA A 488 -27.00 27.61 -7.68
N PHE A 489 -28.26 27.66 -7.25
CA PHE A 489 -29.09 26.46 -7.12
C PHE A 489 -29.26 25.76 -8.48
N ASN A 490 -29.55 26.50 -9.54
CA ASN A 490 -29.71 25.90 -10.87
C ASN A 490 -28.42 25.26 -11.39
N ALA A 491 -27.26 25.83 -11.08
CA ALA A 491 -25.95 25.27 -11.45
C ALA A 491 -25.62 23.98 -10.65
N GLY A 492 -25.97 23.93 -9.36
CA GLY A 492 -25.71 22.79 -8.47
C GLY A 492 -26.90 21.83 -8.27
N LYS A 493 -27.95 21.98 -9.06
CA LYS A 493 -29.31 21.46 -8.81
C LYS A 493 -29.33 19.98 -8.43
N LYS A 494 -28.65 19.14 -9.22
CA LYS A 494 -28.62 17.68 -9.03
C LYS A 494 -28.08 17.28 -7.65
N ARG A 495 -26.91 17.81 -7.27
CA ARG A 495 -26.27 17.48 -5.99
C ARG A 495 -27.00 18.06 -4.79
N ILE A 496 -27.57 19.26 -4.93
CA ILE A 496 -28.38 19.90 -3.88
C ILE A 496 -29.66 19.08 -3.62
N ILE A 497 -30.30 18.54 -4.66
CA ILE A 497 -31.48 17.68 -4.53
C ILE A 497 -31.12 16.35 -3.85
N LEU A 498 -30.03 15.69 -4.27
CA LEU A 498 -29.62 14.41 -3.67
C LEU A 498 -29.23 14.55 -2.19
N ASN A 499 -28.55 15.66 -1.84
CA ASN A 499 -28.26 15.98 -0.44
C ASN A 499 -29.55 16.17 0.37
N TYR A 500 -30.51 16.93 -0.18
CA TYR A 500 -31.81 17.14 0.47
C TYR A 500 -32.57 15.83 0.69
N LEU A 501 -32.58 14.91 -0.29
CA LEU A 501 -33.23 13.60 -0.18
C LEU A 501 -32.57 12.69 0.85
N ASN A 502 -31.25 12.74 0.96
CA ASN A 502 -30.49 12.02 1.97
C ASN A 502 -30.74 12.58 3.38
N GLU A 503 -30.85 13.90 3.52
CA GLU A 503 -31.12 14.57 4.81
C GLU A 503 -32.50 14.24 5.40
N ILE A 504 -33.51 14.09 4.55
CA ILE A 504 -34.88 13.75 4.97
C ILE A 504 -35.16 12.25 4.96
N ASP A 505 -34.15 11.44 4.62
CA ASP A 505 -34.23 9.98 4.47
C ASP A 505 -35.45 9.56 3.64
N TYR A 506 -35.67 10.26 2.52
CA TYR A 506 -36.94 10.27 1.76
C TYR A 506 -37.43 8.87 1.35
N PHE A 507 -36.50 7.94 1.11
CA PHE A 507 -36.79 6.57 0.68
C PHE A 507 -36.83 5.54 1.83
N ASN A 508 -36.63 5.97 3.07
CA ASN A 508 -36.63 5.12 4.28
C ASN A 508 -37.77 5.44 5.28
N CYS A 509 -38.64 6.42 4.99
CA CYS A 509 -39.75 6.75 5.89
C CYS A 509 -40.86 5.67 5.90
N ASN A 510 -40.82 4.80 6.90
CA ASN A 510 -42.01 4.32 7.59
C ASN A 510 -42.58 5.47 8.44
N SER A 511 -43.78 5.98 8.14
CA SER A 511 -44.54 6.84 9.06
C SER A 511 -45.53 6.00 9.88
N SER A 512 -45.22 5.85 11.19
CA SER A 512 -45.95 5.19 12.30
C SER A 512 -47.35 5.78 12.60
N PRO A 513 -48.21 5.24 13.51
CA PRO A 513 -48.00 4.19 14.53
C PRO A 513 -49.14 3.15 14.70
N GLU A 514 -48.81 1.88 14.98
CA GLU A 514 -49.46 1.06 16.01
C GLU A 514 -48.68 -0.25 16.22
N LEU A 515 -48.60 -0.68 17.47
CA LEU A 515 -47.93 -1.89 17.92
C LEU A 515 -48.63 -3.13 17.35
N GLU A 516 -47.88 -4.03 16.73
CA GLU A 516 -48.08 -5.47 16.93
C GLU A 516 -46.78 -6.24 16.68
N VAL A 517 -46.41 -7.03 17.69
CA VAL A 517 -45.27 -7.93 17.72
C VAL A 517 -45.59 -9.13 16.85
N ILE A 518 -44.77 -9.42 15.85
CA ILE A 518 -44.69 -10.76 15.25
C ILE A 518 -43.21 -11.08 14.98
N GLU A 519 -42.68 -12.02 15.77
CA GLU A 519 -41.46 -12.77 15.48
C GLU A 519 -41.63 -13.54 14.16
N ILE A 520 -40.59 -13.66 13.32
CA ILE A 520 -40.31 -14.88 12.53
C ILE A 520 -38.82 -14.88 12.10
N GLU A 521 -38.12 -15.86 12.69
CA GLU A 521 -37.14 -16.81 12.17
C GLU A 521 -36.06 -16.39 11.15
N GLU A 522 -34.81 -16.51 11.61
CA GLU A 522 -33.62 -16.72 10.78
C GLU A 522 -33.80 -17.94 9.86
N LYS A 523 -33.73 -17.71 8.54
CA LYS A 523 -33.35 -18.74 7.59
C LYS A 523 -32.13 -18.31 6.80
N ASN A 524 -31.02 -18.97 7.14
CA ASN A 524 -29.83 -19.11 6.32
C ASN A 524 -30.20 -19.40 4.86
N LYS A 525 -29.62 -18.65 3.91
CA LYS A 525 -29.33 -19.14 2.55
C LYS A 525 -28.29 -18.27 1.82
N SER A 526 -27.16 -18.92 1.51
CA SER A 526 -26.38 -18.84 0.26
C SER A 526 -26.02 -17.46 -0.31
N TYR A 527 -24.72 -17.11 -0.22
CA TYR A 527 -24.09 -16.09 -1.05
C TYR A 527 -24.34 -16.38 -2.54
N SER A 528 -25.02 -15.48 -3.25
CA SER A 528 -25.09 -15.45 -4.72
C SER A 528 -24.08 -14.44 -5.28
N GLU A 529 -23.56 -14.73 -6.47
CA GLU A 529 -22.65 -13.86 -7.24
C GLU A 529 -23.23 -12.45 -7.44
N PRO A 530 -22.37 -11.41 -7.61
CA PRO A 530 -22.85 -10.04 -7.79
C PRO A 530 -23.71 -9.90 -9.07
N LEU A 531 -24.92 -9.36 -8.93
CA LEU A 531 -25.79 -9.04 -10.08
C LEU A 531 -25.04 -8.13 -11.06
N THR A 532 -24.95 -8.56 -12.33
CA THR A 532 -24.30 -7.76 -13.36
C THR A 532 -25.14 -6.51 -13.69
N LYS A 533 -24.48 -5.39 -14.00
CA LYS A 533 -25.17 -4.14 -14.41
C LYS A 533 -26.10 -4.34 -15.62
N GLU A 534 -25.75 -5.26 -16.52
CA GLU A 534 -26.57 -5.62 -17.67
C GLU A 534 -27.89 -6.29 -17.26
N PHE A 535 -27.86 -7.23 -16.31
CA PHE A 535 -29.08 -7.89 -15.82
C PHE A 535 -30.02 -6.91 -15.11
N LEU A 536 -29.49 -6.01 -14.29
CA LEU A 536 -30.29 -4.98 -13.61
C LEU A 536 -31.00 -4.05 -14.59
N SER A 537 -30.33 -3.67 -15.69
CA SER A 537 -30.95 -2.88 -16.76
C SER A 537 -32.07 -3.65 -17.46
N LEU A 538 -31.81 -4.92 -17.80
CA LEU A 538 -32.77 -5.78 -18.50
C LEU A 538 -34.02 -6.06 -17.64
N ALA A 539 -33.83 -6.33 -16.35
CA ALA A 539 -34.91 -6.53 -15.38
C ALA A 539 -35.75 -5.25 -15.18
N LYS A 540 -35.11 -4.07 -15.15
CA LYS A 540 -35.79 -2.78 -15.06
C LYS A 540 -36.70 -2.53 -16.25
N ASP A 541 -36.23 -2.78 -17.47
CA ASP A 541 -37.02 -2.59 -18.69
C ASP A 541 -38.19 -3.57 -18.73
N TYR A 542 -37.95 -4.82 -18.31
CA TYR A 542 -39.00 -5.83 -18.22
C TYR A 542 -40.10 -5.46 -17.21
N ILE A 543 -39.75 -5.06 -15.99
CA ILE A 543 -40.71 -4.64 -14.95
C ILE A 543 -41.53 -3.45 -15.42
N ASN A 544 -40.91 -2.45 -16.04
CA ASN A 544 -41.64 -1.29 -16.56
C ASN A 544 -42.62 -1.69 -17.68
N ASN A 545 -42.22 -2.57 -18.59
CA ASN A 545 -43.11 -3.06 -19.65
C ASN A 545 -44.31 -3.84 -19.10
N VAL A 546 -44.10 -4.70 -18.09
CA VAL A 546 -45.19 -5.41 -17.40
C VAL A 546 -46.16 -4.43 -16.75
N LEU A 547 -45.65 -3.41 -16.06
CA LEU A 547 -46.50 -2.41 -15.41
C LEU A 547 -47.32 -1.62 -16.41
N ILE A 548 -46.73 -1.23 -17.55
CA ILE A 548 -47.44 -0.55 -18.65
C ILE A 548 -48.57 -1.42 -19.19
N MET A 549 -48.37 -2.74 -19.32
CA MET A 549 -49.44 -3.66 -19.75
C MET A 549 -50.58 -3.76 -18.73
N LEU A 550 -50.33 -3.47 -17.46
CA LEU A 550 -51.30 -3.57 -16.35
C LEU A 550 -51.94 -2.22 -15.99
N GLU A 551 -51.53 -1.11 -16.62
CA GLU A 551 -52.04 0.25 -16.36
C GLU A 551 -53.56 0.41 -16.60
N GLY A 552 -54.20 -0.52 -17.33
CA GLY A 552 -55.64 -0.54 -17.58
C GLY A 552 -56.47 -1.29 -16.54
N ASP A 553 -55.87 -2.23 -15.80
CA ASP A 553 -56.59 -3.18 -14.94
C ASP A 553 -56.37 -2.94 -13.43
N PHE A 554 -55.41 -2.09 -13.07
CA PHE A 554 -55.02 -1.82 -11.68
C PHE A 554 -54.90 -0.33 -11.40
N SER A 555 -55.15 0.08 -10.15
CA SER A 555 -54.94 1.47 -9.75
C SER A 555 -53.45 1.82 -9.75
N LYS A 556 -53.13 3.11 -9.94
CA LYS A 556 -51.74 3.60 -9.89
C LYS A 556 -51.01 3.23 -8.60
N GLU A 557 -51.74 3.16 -7.49
CA GLU A 557 -51.19 2.83 -6.17
C GLU A 557 -50.88 1.33 -6.03
N GLU A 558 -51.69 0.45 -6.63
CA GLU A 558 -51.46 -0.99 -6.68
C GLU A 558 -50.27 -1.34 -7.60
N LEU A 559 -50.17 -0.68 -8.75
CA LEU A 559 -49.04 -0.82 -9.67
C LEU A 559 -47.73 -0.35 -9.04
N LEU A 560 -47.79 0.72 -8.24
CA LEU A 560 -46.63 1.22 -7.48
C LEU A 560 -46.17 0.20 -6.44
N ARG A 561 -47.09 -0.40 -5.68
CA ARG A 561 -46.77 -1.44 -4.69
C ARG A 561 -46.18 -2.69 -5.37
N LEU A 562 -46.73 -3.10 -6.51
CA LEU A 562 -46.21 -4.21 -7.31
C LEU A 562 -44.79 -3.92 -7.80
N LYS A 563 -44.55 -2.72 -8.34
CA LYS A 563 -43.23 -2.26 -8.78
C LYS A 563 -42.19 -2.33 -7.65
N MET A 564 -42.54 -1.80 -6.48
CA MET A 564 -41.65 -1.79 -5.31
C MET A 564 -41.30 -3.22 -4.86
N ARG A 565 -42.28 -4.12 -4.84
CA ARG A 565 -42.07 -5.51 -4.40
C ARG A 565 -41.17 -6.28 -5.35
N LEU A 566 -41.41 -6.18 -6.66
CA LEU A 566 -40.57 -6.83 -7.68
C LEU A 566 -39.13 -6.31 -7.66
N THR A 567 -38.96 -4.99 -7.51
CA THR A 567 -37.64 -4.35 -7.45
C THR A 567 -36.85 -4.82 -6.23
N LYS A 568 -37.51 -5.00 -5.08
CA LYS A 568 -36.87 -5.49 -3.85
C LYS A 568 -36.38 -6.93 -3.99
N GLU A 569 -37.14 -7.80 -4.65
CA GLU A 569 -36.76 -9.20 -4.88
C GLU A 569 -35.58 -9.34 -5.84
N VAL A 570 -35.51 -8.49 -6.89
CA VAL A 570 -34.35 -8.42 -7.80
C VAL A 570 -33.10 -7.99 -7.05
N LEU A 571 -33.20 -6.95 -6.20
CA LEU A 571 -32.07 -6.44 -5.43
C LEU A 571 -31.61 -7.39 -4.31
N ALA A 572 -32.52 -8.21 -3.77
CA ALA A 572 -32.19 -9.25 -2.80
C ALA A 572 -31.48 -10.46 -3.43
N GLY A 573 -31.36 -10.52 -4.77
CA GLY A 573 -30.74 -11.64 -5.48
C GLY A 573 -31.61 -12.91 -5.54
N ASN A 574 -32.89 -12.80 -5.20
CA ASN A 574 -33.88 -13.89 -5.25
C ASN A 574 -34.37 -14.18 -6.67
N ILE A 575 -34.09 -13.26 -7.61
CA ILE A 575 -34.44 -13.34 -9.02
C ILE A 575 -33.13 -13.25 -9.81
N GLN A 576 -32.84 -14.27 -10.61
CA GLN A 576 -31.57 -14.38 -11.35
C GLN A 576 -31.79 -14.40 -12.87
N THR A 577 -33.03 -14.56 -13.32
CA THR A 577 -33.43 -14.54 -14.73
C THR A 577 -34.70 -13.69 -14.95
N ILE A 578 -35.00 -13.34 -16.21
CA ILE A 578 -36.25 -12.64 -16.55
C ILE A 578 -37.48 -13.54 -16.34
N ASP A 579 -37.34 -14.84 -16.58
CA ASP A 579 -38.42 -15.81 -16.34
C ASP A 579 -38.81 -15.86 -14.85
N ASP A 580 -37.84 -15.66 -13.94
CA ASP A 580 -38.12 -15.52 -12.51
C ASP A 580 -38.95 -14.26 -12.21
N VAL A 581 -38.71 -13.15 -12.93
CA VAL A 581 -39.51 -11.92 -12.81
C VAL A 581 -40.94 -12.17 -13.27
N GLN A 582 -41.13 -12.89 -14.39
CA GLN A 582 -42.45 -13.28 -14.89
C GLN A 582 -43.22 -14.13 -13.87
N ASN A 583 -42.60 -15.20 -13.39
CA ASN A 583 -43.21 -16.11 -12.43
C ASN A 583 -43.59 -15.36 -11.14
N LYS A 584 -42.76 -14.40 -10.70
CA LYS A 584 -43.03 -13.60 -9.50
C LYS A 584 -44.16 -12.59 -9.70
N VAL A 585 -44.26 -12.00 -10.89
CA VAL A 585 -45.41 -11.14 -11.25
C VAL A 585 -46.70 -11.95 -11.20
N GLU A 586 -46.72 -13.14 -11.80
CA GLU A 586 -47.89 -14.02 -11.79
C GLU A 586 -48.25 -14.47 -10.37
N GLU A 587 -47.27 -14.83 -9.54
CA GLU A 587 -47.49 -15.19 -8.13
C GLU A 587 -48.10 -14.03 -7.33
N ILE A 588 -47.62 -12.80 -7.54
CA ILE A 588 -48.12 -11.61 -6.81
C ILE A 588 -49.50 -11.18 -7.32
N LEU A 589 -49.83 -11.41 -8.59
CA LEU A 589 -51.13 -11.05 -9.18
C LEU A 589 -52.21 -12.12 -8.94
N LEU A 590 -51.86 -13.41 -8.93
CA LEU A 590 -52.77 -14.53 -8.68
C LEU A 590 -52.99 -14.79 -7.18
N GLY A 591 -52.04 -14.41 -6.34
CA GLY A 591 -52.17 -14.41 -4.88
C GLY A 591 -52.66 -13.07 -4.35
N LYS A 592 -53.98 -12.88 -4.28
CA LYS A 592 -54.57 -11.84 -3.41
C LYS A 592 -54.27 -12.12 -1.94
#